data_AF-A0A164NXM3-F1
#
_entry.id   AF-A0A164NXM3-F1
#
_cell.length_a   1.000
_cell.length_b   1.000
_cell.length_c   1.000
_cell.angle_alpha   90.00
_cell.angle_beta   90.00
_cell.angle_gamma   90.00
#
_symmetry.space_group_name_H-M   'P 1'
#
loop_
_entity.id
_entity.type
_entity.pdbx_description
1 polymer ?
#
loop_
_entity_poly.entity_id
_entity_poly.type
_entity_poly.pdbx_seq_one_letter_code
_entity_poly.pdbx_strand_id
1 'polypeptide(L)' 'MDDIFRVTRVRGLTERAAQAGYHLVCEAHSSVSWILLDNEDGERIHSAKTLDQIERILSE' A
#
# COMPACT_ATOMS: atom_id res chain seq x y z
N MET A 1 -13.11 -14.62 -11.41
CA MET A 1 -12.12 -15.44 -10.69
C MET A 1 -10.91 -14.55 -10.46
N ASP A 2 -11.11 -13.37 -9.86
CA ASP A 2 -10.19 -12.23 -10.01
C ASP A 2 -9.74 -11.62 -8.66
N ASP A 3 -10.36 -12.02 -7.55
CA ASP A 3 -10.05 -11.47 -6.22
C ASP A 3 -8.74 -12.01 -5.63
N ILE A 4 -8.40 -13.28 -5.85
CA ILE A 4 -7.24 -13.92 -5.19
C ILE A 4 -5.91 -13.32 -5.67
N PHE A 5 -5.77 -13.03 -6.96
CA PHE A 5 -4.56 -12.40 -7.50
C PHE A 5 -4.37 -10.98 -6.95
N ARG A 6 -5.47 -10.25 -6.76
CA ARG A 6 -5.43 -8.91 -6.20
C ARG A 6 -5.04 -8.93 -4.72
N VAL A 7 -5.64 -9.80 -3.92
CA VAL A 7 -5.30 -9.95 -2.49
C VAL A 7 -3.83 -10.36 -2.30
N THR A 8 -3.31 -11.25 -3.13
CA THR A 8 -1.91 -11.72 -3.04
C THR A 8 -0.92 -10.59 -3.32
N ARG A 9 -1.20 -9.73 -4.31
CA ARG A 9 -0.37 -8.56 -4.62
C ARG A 9 -0.40 -7.52 -3.51
N VAL A 10 -1.57 -7.24 -2.95
CA VAL A 10 -1.74 -6.32 -1.81
C VAL A 10 -0.94 -6.81 -0.62
N ARG A 11 -1.04 -8.11 -0.30
CA ARG A 11 -0.34 -8.68 0.84
C ARG A 11 1.18 -8.55 0.71
N GLY A 12 1.74 -8.91 -0.45
CA GLY A 12 3.18 -8.75 -0.70
C GLY A 12 3.65 -7.30 -0.60
N LEU A 13 2.87 -6.33 -1.06
CA LEU A 13 3.19 -4.90 -0.91
C LEU A 13 3.04 -4.42 0.53
N THR A 14 2.08 -4.96 1.28
CA THR A 14 1.91 -4.66 2.71
C THR A 14 3.10 -5.19 3.51
N GLU A 15 3.59 -6.39 3.22
CA GLU A 15 4.77 -6.97 3.86
C GLU A 15 6.03 -6.15 3.56
N ARG A 16 6.21 -5.71 2.30
CA ARG A 16 7.32 -4.83 1.91
C ARG A 16 7.24 -3.46 2.58
N ALA A 17 6.05 -2.87 2.64
CA ALA A 17 5.81 -1.63 3.37
C ALA A 17 6.20 -1.79 4.83
N ALA A 18 5.71 -2.84 5.50
CA ALA A 18 6.00 -3.10 6.91
C ALA A 18 7.50 -3.26 7.17
N GLN A 19 8.21 -3.94 6.26
CA GLN A 19 9.66 -4.12 6.37
C GLN A 19 10.47 -2.83 6.17
N ALA A 20 9.94 -1.88 5.42
CA ALA A 20 10.50 -0.55 5.24
C ALA A 20 10.07 0.45 6.34
N GLY A 21 9.25 0.02 7.31
CA GLY A 21 8.73 0.90 8.36
C GLY A 21 7.47 1.67 7.93
N TYR A 22 6.70 1.15 6.98
CA TYR A 22 5.46 1.76 6.51
C TYR A 22 4.26 0.82 6.68
N HIS A 23 3.07 1.39 6.90
CA HIS A 23 1.79 0.70 6.91
C HIS A 23 1.00 0.99 5.64
N LEU A 24 0.74 -0.04 4.84
CA LEU A 24 -0.10 0.09 3.64
C LEU A 24 -1.58 -0.05 3.99
N VAL A 25 -2.37 0.99 3.69
CA VAL A 25 -3.80 1.07 3.95
C VAL A 25 -4.56 1.35 2.66
N CYS A 26 -5.74 0.75 2.51
CA CYS A 26 -6.62 0.97 1.35
C CYS A 26 -7.83 1.81 1.77
N GLU A 27 -7.92 3.07 1.31
CA GLU A 27 -9.12 3.89 1.47
C GLU A 27 -10.10 3.62 0.31
N ALA A 28 -11.30 3.12 0.66
CA ALA A 28 -12.34 2.74 -0.29
C ALA A 28 -13.45 3.82 -0.47
N HIS A 29 -13.34 4.97 0.19
CA HIS A 29 -14.46 5.89 0.37
C HIS A 29 -14.97 6.61 -0.90
N SER A 30 -14.19 6.68 -1.99
CA SER A 30 -14.68 7.29 -3.25
C SER A 30 -13.88 6.94 -4.49
N SER A 31 -12.61 6.60 -4.34
CA SER A 31 -11.72 6.06 -5.37
C SER A 31 -10.70 5.23 -4.64
N VAL A 32 -10.63 3.93 -4.93
CA VAL A 32 -9.71 3.01 -4.24
C VAL A 32 -8.31 3.62 -4.29
N SER A 33 -7.84 4.09 -3.14
CA SER A 33 -6.55 4.76 -3.00
C SER A 33 -5.74 4.01 -1.94
N TRP A 34 -4.50 3.73 -2.28
CA TRP A 34 -3.51 3.11 -1.42
C TRP A 34 -2.73 4.19 -0.72
N ILE A 35 -2.53 4.05 0.58
CA ILE A 35 -1.87 5.04 1.40
C ILE A 35 -0.78 4.31 2.19
N LEU A 36 0.45 4.79 2.07
CA LEU A 36 1.56 4.40 2.93
C LEU A 36 1.58 5.37 4.10
N LEU A 37 1.28 4.83 5.27
CA LEU A 37 1.46 5.49 6.54
C LEU A 37 2.85 5.18 7.07
N ASP A 38 3.44 6.10 7.80
CA ASP A 38 4.63 5.81 8.60
C ASP A 38 4.27 4.86 9.74
N ASN A 39 5.17 3.93 10.09
CA ASN A 39 4.94 2.98 11.17
C ASN A 39 5.15 3.59 12.56
N GLU A 40 5.90 4.69 12.68
CA GLU A 40 6.18 5.33 13.96
C GLU A 40 5.04 6.29 14.37
N ASP A 41 4.60 7.18 13.48
CA ASP A 41 3.58 8.19 13.80
C ASP A 41 2.21 7.91 13.16
N GLY A 42 2.14 7.00 12.19
CA GLY A 42 0.92 6.81 11.39
C GLY A 42 0.66 7.95 10.42
N GLU A 43 1.64 8.82 10.19
CA GLU A 43 1.53 9.95 9.26
C GLU A 43 1.41 9.44 7.82
N ARG A 44 0.57 10.10 7.00
CA ARG A 44 0.43 9.79 5.58
C ARG A 44 1.66 10.27 4.81
N ILE A 45 2.60 9.37 4.56
CA ILE A 45 3.83 9.67 3.80
C ILE A 45 3.54 9.71 2.30
N HIS A 46 2.83 8.70 1.78
CA HIS A 46 2.51 8.63 0.36
C HIS A 46 1.10 8.13 0.10
N SER A 47 0.45 8.69 -0.93
CA SER A 47 -0.84 8.23 -1.43
C SER A 47 -0.75 7.92 -2.92
N ALA A 48 -1.27 6.77 -3.32
CA ALA A 48 -1.26 6.27 -4.69
C ALA A 48 -2.62 5.73 -5.10
N LYS A 49 -2.97 5.85 -6.38
CA LYS A 49 -4.22 5.26 -6.91
C LYS A 49 -4.07 3.78 -7.29
N THR A 50 -2.85 3.29 -7.43
CA THR A 50 -2.57 1.92 -7.89
C THR A 50 -1.46 1.30 -7.06
N LEU A 51 -1.51 -0.03 -6.92
CA LEU A 51 -0.46 -0.82 -6.26
C LEU A 51 0.90 -0.71 -6.95
N ASP A 52 0.90 -0.46 -8.27
CA ASP A 52 2.12 -0.25 -9.05
C ASP A 52 2.93 0.97 -8.58
N GLN A 53 2.24 2.06 -8.24
CA GLN A 53 2.87 3.25 -7.66
C GLN A 53 3.43 2.96 -6.26
N ILE A 54 2.72 2.18 -5.43
CA ILE A 54 3.22 1.74 -4.12
C ILE A 54 4.49 0.89 -4.27
N GLU A 55 4.48 -0.04 -5.23
CA GLU A 55 5.63 -0.90 -5.52
C GLU A 55 6.85 -0.10 -5.95
N ARG A 56 6.64 0.95 -6.75
CA ARG A 56 7.68 1.88 -7.17
C ARG A 56 8.25 2.66 -5.99
N ILE A 57 7.42 3.17 -5.10
CA ILE A 57 7.84 3.89 -3.88
C ILE A 57 8.66 2.98 -2.95
N LEU A 58 8.24 1.72 -2.78
CA LEU A 58 8.94 0.72 -1.96
C LEU A 58 10.16 0.09 -2.64
N SER A 59 10.47 0.49 -3.88
CA SER A 59 11.66 0.03 -4.62
C SER A 59 12.67 1.16 -4.86
N GLU A 60 12.37 2.38 -4.39
CA GLU A 60 13.24 3.55 -4.46
C GLU A 60 14.22 3.60 -3.27
#